data_AF-A0A6N2K9L4-F1
#
_entry.id   AF-A0A6N2K9L4-F1
#
_cell.length_a   1.000
_cell.length_b   1.000
_cell.length_c   1.000
_cell.angle_alpha   90.00
_cell.angle_beta   90.00
_cell.angle_gamma   90.00
#
_symmetry.space_group_name_H-M   'P 1'
#
loop_
_entity.id
_entity.type
_entity.pdbx_description
1 polymer ?
#
loop_
_entity_poly.entity_id
_entity_poly.type
_entity_poly.pdbx_seq_one_letter_code
_entity_poly.pdbx_strand_id
1 'polypeptide(L)'
;MAPEYALYGYLTYKADVYSFGVVALEIVSGMNNANFRRDENFVCLLDWVLYLQKNGDIMEMVDPRLGSAVNKKEVVRMINVALLCTNQSPALRPAMSTVVSMLEGKTDVEELVTIGDLGITS
;
A
#
# COMPACT_ATOMS: atom_id res chain seq x y z
N MET A 1 -9.75 7.34 4.08
CA MET A 1 -9.43 7.78 5.46
C MET A 1 -9.21 6.55 6.33
N ALA A 2 -8.53 6.70 7.47
CA ALA A 2 -8.41 5.61 8.45
C ALA A 2 -9.81 5.22 8.96
N PRO A 3 -10.14 3.92 9.06
CA PRO A 3 -11.47 3.48 9.43
C PRO A 3 -11.86 3.96 10.83
N GLU A 4 -10.95 3.90 11.80
CA GLU A 4 -11.25 4.34 13.17
C GLU A 4 -11.50 5.85 13.28
N TYR A 5 -10.88 6.65 12.43
CA TYR A 5 -11.13 8.09 12.36
C TYR A 5 -12.49 8.38 11.71
N ALA A 6 -12.80 7.70 10.60
CA ALA A 6 -14.04 7.91 9.87
C ALA A 6 -15.28 7.41 10.63
N LEU A 7 -15.18 6.27 11.32
CA LEU A 7 -16.31 5.67 12.04
C LEU A 7 -16.49 6.25 13.45
N TYR A 8 -15.39 6.51 14.17
CA TYR A 8 -15.45 6.85 15.60
C TYR A 8 -14.90 8.24 15.93
N GLY A 9 -14.35 8.97 14.96
CA GLY A 9 -13.72 10.27 15.19
C GLY A 9 -12.40 10.19 15.97
N TYR A 10 -11.77 9.01 16.03
CA TYR A 10 -10.53 8.80 16.79
C TYR A 10 -9.34 9.40 16.03
N LEU A 11 -9.01 10.65 16.36
CA LEU A 11 -7.81 11.30 15.87
C LEU A 11 -6.57 10.76 16.59
N THR A 12 -5.70 10.09 15.85
CA THR A 12 -4.45 9.55 16.37
C THR A 12 -3.35 9.71 15.32
N TYR A 13 -2.08 9.69 15.76
CA TYR A 13 -0.95 9.66 14.82
C TYR A 13 -0.99 8.42 13.89
N LYS A 14 -1.68 7.35 14.28
CA LYS A 14 -1.88 6.15 13.43
C LYS A 14 -2.87 6.41 12.30
N ALA A 15 -3.83 7.31 12.48
CA ALA A 15 -4.74 7.74 11.41
C ALA A 15 -3.98 8.56 10.35
N ASP A 16 -2.99 9.36 10.78
CA ASP A 16 -2.08 10.07 9.87
C ASP A 16 -1.19 9.10 9.08
N VAL A 17 -0.64 8.07 9.75
CA VAL A 17 0.13 7.00 9.08
C VAL A 17 -0.71 6.31 7.99
N TYR A 18 -1.97 5.98 8.30
CA TYR A 18 -2.87 5.39 7.31
C TYR A 18 -3.08 6.32 6.11
N SER A 19 -3.32 7.60 6.38
CA SER A 19 -3.56 8.60 5.33
C SER A 19 -2.33 8.80 4.45
N PHE A 20 -1.13 8.76 5.04
CA PHE A 20 0.13 8.70 4.30
C PHE A 20 0.20 7.48 3.37
N GLY A 21 -0.16 6.29 3.87
CA GLY A 21 -0.17 5.07 3.06
C GLY A 21 -1.10 5.19 1.84
N VAL A 22 -2.29 5.78 2.01
CA VAL A 22 -3.20 6.04 0.88
C VAL A 22 -2.56 6.98 -0.13
N VAL A 23 -1.97 8.10 0.30
CA VAL A 23 -1.30 9.06 -0.59
C VAL A 23 -0.12 8.42 -1.31
N ALA A 24 0.64 7.55 -0.65
CA ALA A 24 1.73 6.82 -1.28
C ALA A 24 1.22 5.91 -2.42
N LEU A 25 0.09 5.22 -2.23
CA LEU A 25 -0.55 4.43 -3.31
C LEU A 25 -1.05 5.33 -4.45
N GLU A 26 -1.61 6.50 -4.15
CA GLU A 26 -2.04 7.48 -5.17
C GLU A 26 -0.85 7.97 -6.00
N ILE A 27 0.29 8.24 -5.36
CA ILE A 27 1.52 8.67 -6.06
C ILE A 27 2.02 7.58 -7.00
N VAL A 28 2.10 6.33 -6.54
CA VAL A 28 2.60 5.21 -7.37
C VAL A 28 1.66 4.92 -8.53
N SER A 29 0.35 5.00 -8.30
CA SER A 29 -0.65 4.70 -9.33
C SER A 29 -0.98 5.87 -10.25
N GLY A 30 -0.69 7.10 -9.83
CA GLY A 30 -1.14 8.30 -10.54
C GLY A 30 -2.67 8.47 -10.52
N MET A 31 -3.39 7.68 -9.72
CA MET A 31 -4.83 7.67 -9.61
C MET A 31 -5.25 8.32 -8.29
N ASN A 32 -6.30 9.15 -8.34
CA ASN A 32 -6.89 9.73 -7.13
C ASN A 32 -7.94 8.76 -6.55
N ASN A 33 -7.83 8.45 -5.26
CA ASN A 33 -8.71 7.52 -4.56
C ASN A 33 -10.18 8.00 -4.51
N ALA A 34 -10.43 9.31 -4.46
CA ALA A 34 -11.78 9.89 -4.44
C ALA A 34 -12.56 9.70 -5.76
N ASN A 35 -11.84 9.52 -6.88
CA ASN A 35 -12.41 9.30 -8.21
C ASN A 35 -12.03 7.92 -8.78
N PHE A 36 -11.65 6.97 -7.93
CA PHE A 36 -11.22 5.65 -8.37
C PHE A 36 -12.38 4.94 -9.07
N ARG A 37 -12.25 4.77 -10.39
CA ARG A 37 -13.23 4.13 -11.28
C ARG A 37 -12.51 3.28 -12.31
N ARG A 38 -11.88 2.19 -11.86
CA ARG A 38 -11.19 1.27 -12.78
C ARG A 38 -12.15 0.23 -13.37
N ASP A 39 -13.10 -0.27 -12.56
CA ASP A 39 -14.12 -1.26 -12.94
C ASP A 39 -15.22 -1.34 -11.85
N GLU A 40 -16.35 -1.97 -12.10
CA GLU A 40 -17.44 -2.19 -11.11
C GLU A 40 -17.03 -3.14 -9.97
N ASN A 41 -15.87 -3.78 -10.09
CA ASN A 41 -15.38 -4.84 -9.20
C ASN A 41 -14.64 -4.35 -7.94
N PHE A 42 -14.23 -3.08 -7.87
CA PHE A 42 -13.41 -2.55 -6.76
C PHE A 42 -14.01 -1.28 -6.18
N VAL A 43 -14.15 -1.22 -4.86
CA VAL A 43 -14.79 -0.10 -4.16
C VAL A 43 -13.82 1.08 -3.99
N CYS A 44 -12.52 0.82 -3.84
CA CYS A 44 -11.49 1.85 -3.77
C CYS A 44 -10.13 1.39 -4.30
N LEU A 45 -9.17 2.33 -4.37
CA LEU A 45 -7.79 2.06 -4.80
C LEU A 45 -7.14 0.96 -3.96
N LEU A 46 -7.34 0.98 -2.64
CA LEU A 46 -6.75 0.00 -1.73
C LEU A 46 -7.23 -1.42 -2.02
N ASP A 47 -8.51 -1.62 -2.32
CA ASP A 47 -9.07 -2.95 -2.63
C ASP A 47 -8.44 -3.53 -3.89
N TRP A 48 -8.26 -2.70 -4.93
CA TRP A 48 -7.63 -3.12 -6.17
C TRP A 48 -6.14 -3.45 -5.96
N VAL A 49 -5.41 -2.66 -5.18
CA VAL A 49 -4.00 -2.94 -4.86
C VAL A 49 -3.85 -4.25 -4.08
N LEU A 50 -4.71 -4.51 -3.10
CA LEU A 50 -4.73 -5.77 -2.35
C LEU A 50 -5.03 -6.97 -3.25
N TYR A 51 -5.92 -6.81 -4.22
CA TYR A 51 -6.19 -7.83 -5.24
C TYR A 51 -4.95 -8.11 -6.09
N LEU A 52 -4.29 -7.08 -6.63
CA LEU A 52 -3.06 -7.24 -7.41
C LEU A 52 -1.94 -7.89 -6.59
N GLN A 53 -1.79 -7.49 -5.32
CA GLN A 53 -0.80 -8.05 -4.42
C GLN A 53 -1.03 -9.56 -4.25
N LYS A 54 -2.29 -9.97 -4.02
CA LYS A 54 -2.64 -11.38 -3.84
C LYS A 54 -2.37 -12.23 -5.07
N ASN A 55 -2.49 -11.66 -6.27
CA ASN A 55 -2.27 -12.36 -7.53
C ASN A 55 -0.82 -12.33 -8.02
N GLY A 56 0.06 -11.54 -7.38
CA GLY A 56 1.44 -11.35 -7.82
C GLY A 56 1.63 -10.28 -8.90
N ASP A 57 0.57 -9.53 -9.23
CA ASP A 57 0.52 -8.57 -10.34
C ASP A 57 0.69 -7.12 -9.86
N ILE A 58 1.35 -6.91 -8.71
CA ILE A 58 1.42 -5.59 -8.05
C ILE A 58 2.00 -4.49 -8.93
N MET A 59 2.83 -4.83 -9.92
CA MET A 59 3.41 -3.88 -10.87
C MET A 59 2.39 -3.29 -11.87
N GLU A 60 1.22 -3.90 -12.04
CA GLU A 60 0.14 -3.34 -12.86
C GLU A 60 -0.45 -2.06 -12.27
N MET A 61 -0.18 -1.79 -10.98
CA MET A 61 -0.68 -0.58 -10.34
C MET A 61 0.09 0.68 -10.75
N VAL A 62 1.30 0.53 -11.29
CA VAL A 62 2.23 1.64 -11.50
C VAL A 62 1.74 2.57 -12.61
N ASP A 63 1.80 3.88 -12.36
CA ASP A 63 1.40 4.89 -13.33
C ASP A 63 2.19 4.72 -14.65
N PRO A 64 1.52 4.45 -15.79
CA PRO A 64 2.17 4.29 -17.08
C PRO A 64 3.00 5.51 -17.50
N ARG A 65 2.68 6.71 -16.99
CA ARG A 65 3.40 7.96 -17.27
C ARG A 65 4.80 8.00 -16.67
N LEU A 66 5.09 7.19 -15.65
CA LEU A 66 6.44 7.09 -15.09
C LEU A 66 7.42 6.41 -16.06
N GLY A 67 6.91 5.66 -17.05
CA GLY A 67 7.70 5.07 -18.12
C GLY A 67 8.63 3.95 -17.66
N SER A 68 9.58 3.56 -18.52
CA SER A 68 10.48 2.42 -18.28
C SER A 68 11.69 2.74 -17.41
N ALA A 69 11.95 4.01 -17.09
CA ALA A 69 13.10 4.46 -16.29
C ALA A 69 12.92 4.23 -14.78
N VAL A 70 11.78 3.70 -14.36
CA VAL A 70 11.44 3.50 -12.95
C VAL A 70 12.22 2.32 -12.36
N ASN A 71 12.82 2.55 -11.19
CA ASN A 71 13.42 1.48 -10.42
C ASN A 71 12.32 0.58 -9.81
N LYS A 72 12.10 -0.59 -10.42
CA LYS A 72 11.08 -1.56 -9.98
C LYS A 72 11.21 -1.94 -8.51
N LYS A 73 12.43 -2.05 -7.96
CA LYS A 73 12.65 -2.41 -6.56
C LYS A 73 12.16 -1.32 -5.61
N GLU A 74 12.41 -0.06 -5.94
CA GLU A 74 11.95 1.08 -5.15
C GLU A 74 10.43 1.21 -5.18
N VAL A 75 9.82 0.93 -6.34
CA VAL A 75 8.35 0.90 -6.46
C VAL A 75 7.73 -0.19 -5.62
N VAL A 76 8.20 -1.44 -5.75
CA VAL A 76 7.67 -2.55 -4.94
C VAL A 76 7.83 -2.26 -3.45
N ARG A 77 8.98 -1.71 -3.05
CA ARG A 77 9.21 -1.24 -1.67
C ARG A 77 8.19 -0.19 -1.25
N MET A 78 7.97 0.85 -2.06
CA MET A 78 7.02 1.91 -1.75
C MET A 78 5.59 1.37 -1.59
N ILE A 79 5.19 0.43 -2.45
CA ILE A 79 3.88 -0.22 -2.38
C ILE A 79 3.75 -1.04 -1.10
N ASN A 80 4.76 -1.86 -0.76
CA ASN A 80 4.74 -2.67 0.47
C ASN A 80 4.69 -1.79 1.73
N VAL A 81 5.47 -0.71 1.78
CA VAL A 81 5.42 0.27 2.88
C VAL A 81 4.03 0.91 2.96
N ALA A 82 3.46 1.31 1.83
CA ALA A 82 2.12 1.88 1.79
C ALA A 82 1.06 0.92 2.32
N LEU A 83 1.13 -0.36 1.94
CA LEU A 83 0.23 -1.41 2.42
C LEU A 83 0.34 -1.67 3.93
N LEU A 84 1.56 -1.65 4.48
CA LEU A 84 1.77 -1.70 5.94
C LEU A 84 1.16 -0.49 6.64
N CYS A 85 1.30 0.71 6.05
CA CYS A 85 0.70 1.93 6.59
C CYS A 85 -0.83 1.89 6.57
N THR A 86 -1.44 1.29 5.53
CA THR A 86 -2.90 1.16 5.37
C THR A 86 -3.47 -0.08 6.05
N ASN A 87 -2.75 -0.71 6.98
CA ASN A 87 -3.28 -1.87 7.71
C ASN A 87 -4.57 -1.50 8.47
N GLN A 88 -5.58 -2.38 8.40
CA GLN A 88 -6.85 -2.18 9.10
C GLN A 88 -6.65 -2.02 10.61
N SER A 89 -5.70 -2.76 11.20
CA SER A 89 -5.33 -2.64 12.61
C SER A 89 -4.34 -1.49 12.81
N PRO A 90 -4.70 -0.42 13.56
CA PRO A 90 -3.78 0.68 13.85
C PRO A 90 -2.50 0.25 14.58
N ALA A 91 -2.58 -0.85 15.34
CA ALA A 91 -1.46 -1.41 16.08
C ALA A 91 -0.37 -2.00 15.18
N LEU A 92 -0.76 -2.51 14.01
CA LEU A 92 0.15 -3.11 13.02
C LEU A 92 0.80 -2.08 12.09
N ARG A 93 0.29 -0.84 12.07
CA ARG A 93 0.87 0.23 11.25
C ARG A 93 2.23 0.63 11.84
N PRO A 94 3.27 0.86 11.03
CA PRO A 94 4.58 1.30 11.52
C PRO A 94 4.54 2.72 12.13
N ALA A 95 5.60 3.10 12.83
CA ALA A 95 5.84 4.50 13.18
C ALA A 95 6.35 5.25 11.94
N MET A 96 6.06 6.56 11.82
CA MET A 96 6.53 7.35 10.67
C MET A 96 8.06 7.36 10.53
N SER A 97 8.81 7.29 11.63
CA SER A 97 10.27 7.15 11.58
C SER A 97 10.70 5.82 10.93
N THR A 98 10.00 4.72 11.23
CA THR A 98 10.22 3.42 10.60
C THR A 98 9.84 3.45 9.12
N VAL A 99 8.73 4.12 8.77
CA VAL A 99 8.31 4.32 7.36
C VAL A 99 9.41 4.99 6.56
N VAL A 100 9.98 6.10 7.06
CA VAL A 100 11.10 6.78 6.40
C VAL A 100 12.30 5.86 6.26
N SER A 101 12.69 5.16 7.32
CA SER A 101 13.82 4.21 7.30
C SER A 101 13.64 3.10 6.25
N MET A 102 12.42 2.57 6.12
CA MET A 102 12.06 1.58 5.10
C MET A 102 12.17 2.15 3.69
N LEU A 103 11.64 3.35 3.44
CA LEU A 103 11.70 4.02 2.14
C LEU A 103 13.15 4.33 1.72
N GLU A 104 13.98 4.79 2.66
CA GLU A 104 15.42 5.02 2.45
C GLU A 104 16.22 3.72 2.28
N GLY A 105 15.61 2.56 2.52
CA GLY A 105 16.27 1.26 2.43
C GLY A 105 17.22 0.92 3.56
N LYS A 106 17.10 1.63 4.68
CA LYS A 106 17.87 1.36 5.91
C LYS A 106 17.23 0.26 6.75
N THR A 107 15.97 -0.07 6.50
CA THR A 107 15.23 -1.14 7.17
C THR A 107 14.54 -2.00 6.12
N ASP A 108 14.59 -3.31 6.31
CA ASP A 108 13.86 -4.24 5.46
C ASP A 108 12.36 -4.06 5.65
N VAL A 109 11.64 -4.19 4.55
CA VAL A 109 10.18 -4.24 4.55
C VAL A 109 9.85 -5.72 4.57
N GLU A 110 9.15 -6.20 5.60
CA GLU A 110 8.54 -7.52 5.53
C GLU A 110 7.64 -7.51 4.28
N GLU A 111 8.07 -8.20 3.22
CA GLU A 111 7.18 -8.52 2.12
C GLU A 111 6.00 -9.24 2.76
N LEU A 112 4.82 -8.62 2.71
CA LEU A 112 3.59 -9.27 3.14
C LEU A 112 3.48 -10.53 2.29
N VAL A 113 3.84 -11.65 2.93
CA VAL A 113 4.00 -12.94 2.29
C VAL A 113 2.74 -13.23 1.50
N THR A 114 2.95 -13.40 0.19
CA THR A 114 2.01 -14.01 -0.74
C THR A 114 1.37 -15.22 -0.05
N ILE A 115 0.04 -15.24 0.05
CA ILE A 115 -0.70 -16.48 0.40
C ILE A 115 -0.50 -17.56 -0.70
N GLY A 116 0.33 -17.30 -1.71
CA GLY A 116 0.78 -18.27 -2.73
C GLY A 116 2.08 -19.03 -2.41
N ASP A 117 2.90 -18.61 -1.43
CA ASP A 117 4.17 -19.31 -1.12
C ASP A 117 4.06 -20.33 0.02
N LEU A 118 2.85 -20.62 0.52
CA LEU A 118 2.56 -21.85 1.26
C LEU A 118 2.43 -23.05 0.33
N GLY A 119 3.32 -23.14 -0.66
CA GLY A 119 3.57 -24.34 -1.44
C GLY A 119 3.93 -25.49 -0.51
N ILE A 120 2.91 -26.22 -0.07
CA ILE A 120 3.03 -27.60 0.34
C ILE A 120 3.38 -28.36 -0.93
N THR A 121 4.66 -28.36 -1.31
CA THR A 121 5.21 -29.36 -2.21
C THR A 121 5.66 -30.55 -1.36
N SER A 122 4.85 -31.61 -1.37
CA SER A 122 5.38 -32.98 -1.42
C SER A 122 5.53 -33.38 -2.88
#